data_AF-A0A542I6M1-F1
#
_entry.id   AF-A0A542I6M1-F1
#
_cell.length_a   1.000
_cell.length_b   1.000
_cell.length_c   1.000
_cell.angle_alpha   90.00
_cell.angle_beta   90.00
_cell.angle_gamma   90.00
#
_symmetry.space_group_name_H-M   'P 1'
#
loop_
_entity.id
_entity.type
_entity.pdbx_description
1 polymer ?
#
loop_
_entity_poly.entity_id
_entity_poly.type
_entity_poly.pdbx_seq_one_letter_code
_entity_poly.pdbx_strand_id
1 'polypeptide(L)'
;MDDPAAPFHCGVAMMSTPVPVPSLSWASTELDSKEWTCACGFRMDVGITADSMEAVRLESAMLESLQWEMDAAQERFENAVRAASRLGAAPEALGKAAGLTPEELQEILSGGVQLL
;
A
#
# COMPACT_ATOMS: atom_id res chain seq x y z
N MET A 1 -21.53 26.37 -12.66
CA MET A 1 -20.93 27.23 -11.62
C MET A 1 -19.45 27.21 -11.90
N ASP A 2 -18.85 28.35 -12.19
CA ASP A 2 -17.41 28.45 -12.48
C ASP A 2 -16.60 28.07 -11.22
N ASP A 3 -15.64 27.15 -11.37
CA ASP A 3 -14.70 26.81 -10.31
C ASP A 3 -13.77 28.03 -10.10
N PRO A 4 -13.73 28.66 -8.91
CA PRO A 4 -12.86 29.82 -8.68
C PRO A 4 -11.37 29.51 -8.80
N ALA A 5 -10.97 28.22 -8.82
CA ALA A 5 -9.61 27.78 -9.09
C ALA A 5 -9.33 27.49 -10.58
N ALA A 6 -10.30 27.68 -11.48
CA ALA A 6 -10.14 27.39 -12.90
C ALA A 6 -9.10 28.32 -13.56
N PRO A 7 -8.08 27.76 -14.24
CA PRO A 7 -7.14 28.56 -15.03
C PRO A 7 -7.84 29.19 -16.24
N PHE A 8 -7.32 30.33 -16.70
CA PHE A 8 -7.83 31.03 -17.88
C PHE A 8 -6.96 30.74 -19.11
N HIS A 9 -7.62 30.50 -20.24
CA HIS A 9 -6.97 30.40 -21.56
C HIS A 9 -7.88 31.01 -22.63
N CYS A 10 -7.32 31.68 -23.64
CA CYS A 10 -8.08 32.44 -24.63
C CYS A 10 -9.07 33.48 -24.04
N GLY A 11 -8.82 33.98 -22.83
CA GLY A 11 -9.70 34.93 -22.15
C GLY A 11 -10.97 34.33 -21.56
N VAL A 12 -11.10 33.01 -21.53
CA VAL A 12 -12.22 32.28 -20.89
C VAL A 12 -11.70 31.34 -19.81
N ALA A 13 -12.53 31.06 -18.80
CA ALA A 13 -12.24 30.04 -17.80
C ALA A 13 -12.24 28.65 -18.45
N MET A 14 -11.25 27.82 -18.13
CA MET A 14 -11.15 26.45 -18.64
C MET A 14 -12.12 25.52 -17.89
N MET A 15 -12.52 24.43 -18.54
CA MET A 15 -13.38 23.40 -17.93
C MET A 15 -12.53 22.22 -17.43
N SER A 16 -12.74 21.77 -16.20
CA SER A 16 -12.10 20.56 -15.66
C SER A 16 -12.88 19.31 -16.05
N THR A 17 -12.18 18.28 -16.50
CA THR A 17 -12.71 16.92 -16.61
C THR A 17 -11.92 16.01 -15.66
N PRO A 18 -12.59 15.25 -14.77
CA PRO A 18 -11.91 14.26 -13.96
C PRO A 18 -11.35 13.16 -14.87
N VAL A 19 -10.06 12.82 -14.68
CA VAL A 19 -9.44 11.70 -15.37
C VAL A 19 -9.63 10.46 -14.50
N PRO A 20 -10.27 9.39 -14.98
CA PRO A 20 -10.42 8.17 -14.20
C PRO A 20 -9.03 7.56 -13.97
N VAL A 21 -8.58 7.59 -12.71
CA VAL A 21 -7.38 6.87 -12.28
C VAL A 21 -7.75 5.40 -12.10
N PRO A 22 -6.95 4.45 -12.60
CA PRO A 22 -7.21 3.03 -12.34
C PRO A 22 -7.25 2.80 -10.83
N SER A 23 -8.38 2.30 -10.32
CA SER A 23 -8.57 1.98 -8.91
C SER A 23 -7.58 0.90 -8.50
N LEU A 24 -6.53 1.27 -7.77
CA LEU A 24 -5.67 0.31 -7.10
C LEU A 24 -6.36 -0.08 -5.80
N SER A 25 -6.67 -1.37 -5.60
CA SER A 25 -7.40 -1.86 -4.42
C SER A 25 -6.77 -1.55 -3.07
N TRP A 26 -5.50 -1.11 -3.07
CA TRP A 26 -4.73 -0.74 -1.88
C TRP A 26 -4.57 0.78 -1.70
N ALA A 27 -4.81 1.60 -2.74
CA ALA A 27 -4.71 3.05 -2.66
C ALA A 27 -6.11 3.61 -2.42
N SER A 28 -6.37 4.08 -1.19
CA SER A 28 -7.67 4.67 -0.83
C SER A 28 -7.86 6.09 -1.37
N THR A 29 -6.82 6.65 -1.99
CA THR A 29 -6.81 8.05 -2.43
C THR A 29 -6.98 8.08 -3.94
N GLU A 30 -8.14 8.56 -4.39
CA GLU A 30 -8.28 9.04 -5.76
C GLU A 30 -7.21 10.12 -5.94
N LEU A 31 -6.15 9.84 -6.70
CA LEU A 31 -5.28 10.89 -7.20
C LEU A 31 -6.18 11.75 -8.07
N ASP A 32 -6.66 12.86 -7.53
CA ASP A 32 -7.65 13.72 -8.14
C ASP A 32 -7.01 14.45 -9.33
N SER A 33 -6.70 13.71 -10.40
CA SER A 33 -6.09 14.20 -11.62
C SER A 33 -7.19 14.89 -12.41
N LYS A 34 -7.09 16.22 -12.48
CA LYS A 34 -7.99 17.08 -13.24
C LYS A 34 -7.27 17.53 -14.50
N GLU A 35 -7.80 17.15 -15.66
CA GLU A 35 -7.39 17.73 -16.94
C GLU A 35 -8.24 18.97 -17.19
N TRP A 36 -7.61 20.12 -17.43
CA TRP A 36 -8.31 21.33 -17.85
C TRP A 36 -8.33 21.43 -19.37
N THR A 37 -9.50 21.72 -19.94
CA THR A 37 -9.69 21.86 -21.38
C THR A 37 -10.26 23.24 -21.73
N CYS A 38 -9.72 23.85 -22.79
CA CYS A 38 -10.23 25.08 -23.39
C CYS A 38 -10.97 24.76 -24.69
N ALA A 39 -12.03 25.50 -25.00
CA ALA A 39 -12.79 25.35 -26.25
C ALA A 39 -11.95 25.51 -27.54
N CYS A 40 -10.78 26.17 -27.46
CA CYS A 40 -9.85 26.29 -28.59
C CYS A 40 -9.04 25.01 -28.86
N GLY A 41 -9.20 23.97 -28.04
CA GLY A 41 -8.47 22.70 -28.13
C GLY A 41 -7.22 22.60 -27.26
N PHE A 42 -6.87 23.65 -26.51
CA PHE A 42 -5.76 23.61 -25.55
C PHE A 42 -6.12 22.75 -24.33
N ARG A 43 -5.16 21.95 -23.87
CA ARG A 43 -5.28 21.11 -22.67
C ARG A 43 -4.14 21.40 -21.70
N MET A 44 -4.47 21.44 -20.42
CA MET A 44 -3.50 21.58 -19.33
C MET A 44 -3.71 20.44 -18.36
N ASP A 45 -2.70 19.60 -18.25
CA ASP A 45 -2.59 18.63 -17.16
C ASP A 45 -2.12 19.39 -15.92
N VAL A 46 -2.89 19.35 -14.83
CA VAL A 46 -2.34 19.70 -13.53
C VAL A 46 -1.55 18.48 -13.07
N GLY A 47 -0.31 18.37 -13.56
CA GLY A 47 0.61 17.32 -13.15
C GLY A 47 0.78 17.27 -11.63
N ILE A 48 1.39 16.18 -11.14
CA ILE A 48 1.68 15.90 -9.71
C ILE A 48 1.98 17.20 -8.96
N THR A 49 1.01 17.64 -8.16
CA THR A 49 1.16 18.86 -7.36
C THR A 49 2.00 18.55 -6.12
N ALA A 50 2.47 19.58 -5.42
CA ALA A 50 3.13 19.39 -4.12
C ALA A 50 2.24 18.57 -3.15
N ASP A 51 0.92 18.79 -3.22
CA ASP A 51 -0.07 18.04 -2.44
C ASP A 51 -0.14 16.56 -2.84
N SER A 52 0.10 16.24 -4.12
CA SER A 52 0.18 14.87 -4.62
C SER A 52 1.45 14.14 -4.10
N MET A 53 2.59 14.83 -3.99
CA MET A 53 3.80 14.24 -3.40
C MET A 53 3.67 14.03 -1.89
N GLU A 54 3.00 14.96 -1.18
CA GLU A 54 2.73 14.77 0.25
C GLU A 54 1.77 13.60 0.48
N ALA A 55 0.75 13.42 -0.37
CA ALA A 55 -0.11 12.24 -0.33
C ALA A 55 0.69 10.94 -0.51
N VAL A 56 1.56 10.85 -1.53
CA VAL A 56 2.43 9.68 -1.74
C VAL A 56 3.35 9.44 -0.53
N ARG A 57 3.90 10.50 0.06
CA ARG A 57 4.77 10.41 1.24
C ARG A 57 4.02 9.84 2.45
N LEU A 58 2.80 10.32 2.69
CA LEU A 58 1.95 9.86 3.78
C LEU A 58 1.57 8.39 3.61
N GLU A 59 1.09 8.00 2.42
CA GLU A 59 0.73 6.61 2.12
C GLU A 59 1.95 5.68 2.22
N SER A 60 3.12 6.14 1.78
CA SER A 60 4.36 5.36 1.92
C SER A 60 4.73 5.12 3.38
N ALA A 61 4.57 6.13 4.24
CA ALA A 61 4.82 5.98 5.68
C ALA A 61 3.81 5.04 6.35
N MET A 62 2.55 5.05 5.91
CA MET A 62 1.54 4.11 6.39
C MET A 62 1.86 2.67 5.97
N LEU A 63 2.28 2.46 4.72
CA LEU A 63 2.71 1.14 4.24
C LEU A 63 3.95 0.64 4.99
N GLU A 64 4.93 1.51 5.24
CA GLU A 64 6.12 1.18 6.01
C GLU A 64 5.75 0.78 7.45
N SER A 65 4.88 1.55 8.11
CA SER A 65 4.39 1.21 9.45
C SER A 65 3.71 -0.16 9.47
N LEU A 66 2.85 -0.44 8.49
CA LEU A 66 2.16 -1.73 8.39
C LEU A 66 3.15 -2.87 8.15
N GLN A 67 4.15 -2.67 7.29
CA GLN A 67 5.20 -3.65 7.05
C GLN A 67 5.93 -4.01 8.35
N TRP A 68 6.31 -3.00 9.15
CA TRP A 68 6.99 -3.22 10.43
C TRP A 68 6.11 -3.98 11.43
N GLU A 69 4.81 -3.69 11.46
CA GLU A 69 3.86 -4.41 12.30
C GLU A 69 3.71 -5.88 11.87
N MET A 70 3.66 -6.15 10.56
CA MET A 70 3.59 -7.49 10.01
C MET A 70 4.87 -8.29 10.30
N ASP A 71 6.05 -7.69 10.11
CA ASP A 71 7.33 -8.33 10.40
C ASP A 71 7.44 -8.69 11.89
N ALA A 72 7.04 -7.77 12.77
CA ALA A 72 6.99 -8.02 14.21
C ALA A 72 5.97 -9.12 14.59
N ALA A 73 4.82 -9.17 13.92
CA ALA A 73 3.83 -10.22 14.14
C ALA A 73 4.34 -11.59 13.69
N GLN A 74 5.00 -11.66 12.53
CA GLN A 74 5.62 -12.87 12.00
C GLN A 74 6.70 -13.38 12.96
N GLU A 75 7.61 -12.51 13.41
CA GLU A 75 8.67 -12.90 14.36
C GLU A 75 8.07 -13.46 15.67
N ARG A 76 7.04 -12.80 16.21
CA ARG A 76 6.33 -13.28 17.42
C ARG A 76 5.67 -14.64 17.20
N PHE A 77 5.03 -14.83 16.05
CA PHE A 77 4.40 -16.09 15.69
C PHE A 77 5.42 -17.22 15.63
N GLU A 78 6.52 -17.04 14.90
CA GLU A 78 7.57 -18.04 14.79
C GLU A 78 8.23 -18.35 16.14
N ASN A 79 8.45 -17.33 16.96
CA ASN A 79 8.97 -17.51 18.32
C ASN A 79 8.02 -18.32 19.20
N ALA A 80 6.70 -18.10 19.07
CA ALA A 80 5.69 -18.89 19.77
C ALA A 80 5.68 -20.36 19.30
N VAL A 81 5.80 -20.61 17.99
CA VAL A 81 5.92 -21.97 17.42
C VAL A 81 7.16 -22.67 17.95
N ARG A 82 8.33 -22.01 17.89
CA ARG A 82 9.59 -22.53 18.44
C ARG A 82 9.49 -22.79 19.94
N ALA A 83 8.83 -21.91 20.70
CA ALA A 83 8.62 -22.11 22.14
C ALA A 83 7.73 -23.31 22.45
N ALA A 84 6.61 -23.46 21.74
CA ALA A 84 5.71 -24.61 21.89
C ALA A 84 6.42 -25.93 21.56
N SER A 85 7.22 -25.96 20.49
CA SER A 85 8.05 -27.13 20.15
C SER A 85 9.06 -27.46 21.26
N ARG A 86 9.77 -26.47 21.83
CA ARG A 86 10.68 -26.68 22.97
C ARG A 86 9.98 -27.20 24.22
N LEU A 87 8.71 -26.88 24.41
CA LEU A 87 7.88 -27.41 25.50
C LEU A 87 7.36 -28.84 25.22
N GLY A 88 7.73 -29.44 24.08
CA GLY A 88 7.41 -30.82 23.73
C GLY A 88 6.11 -31.00 22.96
N ALA A 89 5.55 -29.93 22.36
CA ALA A 89 4.39 -30.08 21.48
C ALA A 89 4.73 -31.00 20.30
N ALA A 90 3.87 -31.99 20.05
CA ALA A 90 4.03 -32.91 18.92
C ALA A 90 3.96 -32.15 17.58
N PRO A 91 4.87 -32.40 16.61
CA PRO A 91 4.94 -31.65 15.36
C PRO A 91 3.62 -31.59 14.58
N GLU A 92 2.88 -32.71 14.49
CA GLU A 92 1.62 -32.77 13.74
C GLU A 92 0.53 -31.93 14.41
N ALA A 93 0.45 -31.96 15.74
CA ALA A 93 -0.50 -31.17 16.51
C ALA A 93 -0.14 -29.68 16.48
N LEU A 94 1.15 -29.36 16.55
CA LEU A 94 1.68 -28.01 16.48
C LEU A 94 1.42 -27.39 15.09
N GLY A 95 1.76 -28.09 14.00
CA GLY A 95 1.50 -27.64 12.63
C GLY A 95 0.02 -27.39 12.39
N LYS A 96 -0.85 -28.31 12.83
CA LYS A 96 -2.30 -28.13 12.74
C LYS A 96 -2.81 -26.92 13.53
N ALA A 97 -2.30 -26.69 14.74
CA ALA A 97 -2.71 -25.56 15.57
C ALA A 97 -2.20 -24.22 15.03
N ALA A 98 -1.01 -24.21 14.43
CA ALA A 98 -0.38 -23.03 13.84
C ALA A 98 -0.84 -22.76 12.40
N GLY A 99 -1.58 -23.68 11.77
CA GLY A 99 -2.00 -23.56 10.37
C GLY A 99 -0.88 -23.75 9.36
N LEU A 100 0.18 -24.49 9.74
CA LEU A 100 1.39 -24.68 8.94
C LEU A 100 1.39 -26.05 8.26
N THR A 101 1.94 -26.11 7.04
CA THR A 101 2.32 -27.38 6.42
C THR A 101 3.54 -27.98 7.14
N PRO A 102 3.82 -29.29 6.96
CA PRO A 102 5.03 -29.89 7.51
C PRO A 102 6.32 -29.18 7.08
N GLU A 103 6.37 -28.68 5.84
CA GLU A 103 7.52 -27.97 5.28
C GLU A 103 7.72 -26.61 5.95
N GLU A 104 6.65 -25.81 6.07
CA GLU A 104 6.68 -24.51 6.73
C GLU A 104 7.04 -24.64 8.22
N LEU A 105 6.50 -25.65 8.90
CA LEU A 105 6.86 -25.95 10.28
C LEU A 105 8.35 -26.30 10.41
N GLN A 106 8.86 -27.15 9.51
CA GLN A 106 10.28 -27.51 9.52
C GLN A 106 11.17 -26.29 9.27
N GLU A 107 10.80 -25.40 8.36
CA GLU A 107 11.53 -24.15 8.08
C GLU A 107 11.64 -23.28 9.34
N ILE A 108 10.52 -23.02 10.01
CA ILE A 108 10.45 -22.20 11.23
C ILE A 108 11.27 -22.83 12.37
N LEU A 109 11.22 -24.15 12.52
CA LEU A 109 11.96 -24.89 13.56
C LEU A 109 13.45 -25.01 13.27
N SER A 110 13.84 -25.02 12.00
CA SER A 110 15.25 -25.03 11.56
C SER A 110 15.89 -23.65 11.67
N GLY A 111 15.10 -22.61 11.97
CA GLY A 111 15.55 -21.24 12.16
C GLY A 111 15.69 -20.42 10.87
N GLY A 112 15.22 -20.93 9.72
CA GLY A 112 15.38 -20.32 8.40
C GLY A 112 16.84 -20.15 7.98
N VAL A 113 17.13 -20.14 6.68
CA VAL A 113 18.47 -19.78 6.20
C VAL A 113 18.75 -18.34 6.60
N GLN A 114 19.72 -18.14 7.49
CA GLN A 114 20.36 -16.85 7.71
C GLN A 114 21.16 -16.52 6.44
N LEU A 115 20.50 -15.89 5.46
CA LEU A 115 21.18 -15.20 4.36
C LEU A 115 21.86 -13.96 4.96
N LEU A 116 23.09 -14.14 5.42
CA LEU A 116 24.08 -13.09 5.61
C LEU A 116 24.88 -12.90 4.32
#